data_AF-A0A2V9MRQ7-F1
#
_entry.id   AF-A0A2V9MRQ7-F1
#
_cell.length_a   1.000
_cell.length_b   1.000
_cell.length_c   1.000
_cell.angle_alpha   90.00
_cell.angle_beta   90.00
_cell.angle_gamma   90.00
#
_symmetry.space_group_name_H-M   'P 1'
#
loop_
_entity.id
_entity.type
_entity.pdbx_description
1 polymer ?
#
loop_
_entity_poly.entity_id
_entity_poly.type
_entity_poly.pdbx_seq_one_letter_code
_entity_poly.pdbx_strand_id
1 'polypeptide(L)'
;MYRYSREDLIRILRVSSRQLAAWERAELLASAESYTFFDLLQVKKVRDLCARHVRPVEIRESLAAMQKQAAGMENPLLEASAFNAGRHRVGFRHGGRLLEPIAGQFMFDFSPNEKVVASVPATGRSGAPDQPVPVDVAELFAAGVALEEDPHNQLQAIAAYERVLELDPEHAAAHINLGTLYYNRQDYKAAEEHYRHALRIDPRYALAHFDLGNVLDETGRVAEAIQTYLRALQLAPTYADAHYNLALAYEKLKEPRKALKHWQAYVKLDATGPWSVHARTQIKRILKTDSLKIVYGSNSDNFRAFFWSFLCPKLRCSLLLFL
;
A
#
# COMPACT_ATOMS: atom_id res chain seq x y z
N MET A 1 -26.26 -32.16 6.04
CA MET A 1 -25.21 -31.22 5.60
C MET A 1 -24.80 -31.64 4.19
N TYR A 2 -25.11 -30.84 3.17
CA TYR A 2 -24.77 -31.21 1.79
C TYR A 2 -23.24 -31.22 1.62
N ARG A 3 -22.71 -32.31 1.07
CA ARG A 3 -21.30 -32.51 0.75
C ARG A 3 -21.17 -32.54 -0.77
N TYR A 4 -20.22 -31.79 -1.30
CA TYR A 4 -19.95 -31.67 -2.73
C TYR A 4 -18.71 -32.46 -3.09
N SER A 5 -18.76 -33.21 -4.19
CA SER A 5 -17.57 -33.87 -4.74
C SER A 5 -16.69 -32.89 -5.49
N ARG A 6 -15.44 -33.27 -5.79
CA ARG A 6 -14.55 -32.50 -6.66
C ARG A 6 -15.16 -32.23 -8.05
N GLU A 7 -15.88 -33.21 -8.59
CA GLU A 7 -16.60 -33.09 -9.85
C GLU A 7 -17.76 -32.09 -9.77
N ASP A 8 -18.45 -32.02 -8.61
CA ASP A 8 -19.47 -31.00 -8.38
C ASP A 8 -18.88 -29.60 -8.38
N LEU A 9 -17.72 -29.37 -7.75
CA LEU A 9 -17.04 -28.07 -7.78
C LEU A 9 -16.71 -27.65 -9.22
N ILE A 10 -16.12 -28.56 -10.01
CA ILE A 10 -15.79 -28.34 -11.42
C ILE A 10 -17.04 -27.96 -12.22
N ARG A 11 -18.12 -28.72 -12.05
CA ARG A 11 -19.40 -28.53 -12.77
C ARG A 11 -20.12 -27.25 -12.34
N ILE A 12 -20.31 -27.04 -11.04
CA ILE A 12 -21.09 -25.93 -10.48
C ILE A 12 -20.36 -24.60 -10.69
N LEU A 13 -19.06 -24.57 -10.44
CA LEU A 13 -18.26 -23.34 -10.51
C LEU A 13 -17.63 -23.12 -11.90
N ARG A 14 -17.81 -24.05 -12.84
CA ARG A 14 -17.27 -23.98 -14.20
C ARG A 14 -15.75 -23.74 -14.22
N VAL A 15 -15.03 -24.47 -13.37
CA VAL A 15 -13.56 -24.41 -13.23
C VAL A 15 -12.95 -25.71 -13.72
N SER A 16 -11.76 -25.67 -14.34
CA SER A 16 -11.09 -26.88 -14.81
C SER A 16 -10.38 -27.64 -13.67
N SER A 17 -10.21 -28.96 -13.82
CA SER A 17 -9.43 -29.78 -12.88
C SER A 17 -8.00 -29.27 -12.70
N ARG A 18 -7.41 -28.69 -13.76
CA ARG A 18 -6.07 -28.09 -13.73
C ARG A 18 -6.02 -26.79 -12.91
N GLN A 19 -7.06 -25.96 -12.98
CA GLN A 19 -7.17 -24.76 -12.14
C GLN A 19 -7.31 -25.14 -10.67
N LEU A 20 -8.18 -26.10 -10.34
CA LEU A 20 -8.36 -26.56 -8.96
C LEU A 20 -7.04 -27.10 -8.37
N ALA A 21 -6.35 -27.96 -9.13
CA ALA A 21 -5.05 -28.51 -8.73
C ALA A 21 -3.93 -27.44 -8.63
N ALA A 22 -4.05 -26.34 -9.38
CA ALA A 22 -3.12 -25.22 -9.26
C ALA A 22 -3.38 -24.41 -7.98
N TRP A 23 -4.64 -24.21 -7.61
CA TRP A 23 -5.02 -23.49 -6.39
C TRP A 23 -4.72 -24.29 -5.11
N GLU A 24 -4.88 -25.61 -5.14
CA GLU A 24 -4.44 -26.50 -4.05
C GLU A 24 -2.91 -26.44 -3.86
N ARG A 25 -2.12 -26.51 -4.95
CA ARG A 25 -0.65 -26.36 -4.88
C ARG A 25 -0.21 -24.97 -4.44
N ALA A 26 -1.03 -23.95 -4.69
CA ALA A 26 -0.82 -22.60 -4.22
C ALA A 26 -1.34 -22.40 -2.78
N GLU A 27 -1.74 -23.47 -2.07
CA GLU A 27 -2.20 -23.45 -0.68
C GLU A 27 -3.40 -22.52 -0.43
N LEU A 28 -4.17 -22.22 -1.47
CA LEU A 28 -5.41 -21.42 -1.36
C LEU A 28 -6.62 -22.27 -0.94
N LEU A 29 -6.52 -23.59 -1.14
CA LEU A 29 -7.59 -24.56 -0.90
C LEU A 29 -6.97 -25.84 -0.34
N ALA A 30 -7.62 -26.42 0.67
CA ALA A 30 -7.27 -27.74 1.15
C ALA A 30 -7.78 -28.82 0.19
N SER A 31 -6.95 -29.82 -0.10
CA SER A 31 -7.40 -30.99 -0.87
C SER A 31 -8.21 -31.90 0.03
N ALA A 32 -9.44 -32.24 -0.38
CA ALA A 32 -10.36 -33.04 0.40
C ALA A 32 -11.18 -33.97 -0.50
N GLU A 33 -11.60 -35.11 0.03
CA GLU A 33 -12.48 -36.05 -0.68
C GLU A 33 -13.91 -35.51 -0.82
N SER A 34 -14.33 -34.63 0.10
CA SER A 34 -15.62 -33.95 0.05
C SER A 34 -15.53 -32.52 0.57
N TYR A 35 -16.27 -31.63 -0.07
CA TYR A 35 -16.28 -30.19 0.19
C TYR A 35 -17.60 -29.77 0.84
N THR A 36 -17.55 -28.84 1.78
CA THR A 36 -18.73 -28.20 2.35
C THR A 36 -19.24 -27.07 1.45
N PHE A 37 -20.40 -26.52 1.78
CA PHE A 37 -20.90 -25.32 1.11
C PHE A 37 -19.94 -24.12 1.26
N PHE A 38 -19.27 -23.98 2.41
CA PHE A 38 -18.30 -22.91 2.64
C PHE A 38 -17.05 -23.08 1.76
N ASP A 39 -16.59 -24.31 1.57
CA ASP A 39 -15.46 -24.58 0.66
C ASP A 39 -15.84 -24.23 -0.78
N LEU A 40 -17.08 -24.53 -1.19
CA LEU A 40 -17.60 -24.14 -2.50
C LEU A 40 -17.63 -22.62 -2.68
N LEU A 41 -17.96 -21.85 -1.64
CA LEU A 41 -17.88 -20.39 -1.68
C LEU A 41 -16.44 -19.88 -1.78
N GLN A 42 -15.49 -20.49 -1.07
CA GLN A 42 -14.07 -20.12 -1.15
C GLN A 42 -13.51 -20.38 -2.55
N VAL A 43 -13.81 -21.54 -3.15
CA VAL A 43 -13.39 -21.88 -4.52
C VAL A 43 -14.01 -20.92 -5.54
N LYS A 44 -15.29 -20.57 -5.38
CA LYS A 44 -15.96 -19.56 -6.21
C LYS A 44 -15.24 -18.23 -6.13
N LYS A 45 -14.83 -17.84 -4.92
CA LYS A 45 -14.17 -16.55 -4.68
C LYS A 45 -12.78 -16.49 -5.30
N VAL A 46 -11.98 -17.54 -5.14
CA VAL A 46 -10.66 -17.66 -5.80
C VAL A 46 -10.82 -17.58 -7.32
N ARG A 47 -11.82 -18.29 -7.89
CA ARG A 47 -12.15 -18.20 -9.32
C ARG A 47 -12.45 -16.76 -9.74
N ASP A 48 -13.32 -16.07 -9.01
CA ASP A 48 -13.77 -14.71 -9.35
C ASP A 48 -12.60 -13.70 -9.26
N LEU A 49 -11.72 -13.84 -8.27
CA LEU A 49 -10.49 -13.04 -8.15
C LEU A 49 -9.53 -13.32 -9.32
N CYS A 50 -9.33 -14.58 -9.69
CA CYS A 50 -8.50 -14.94 -10.84
C CYS A 50 -9.08 -14.45 -12.17
N ALA A 51 -10.41 -14.43 -12.33
CA ALA A 51 -11.08 -13.87 -13.50
C ALA A 51 -10.83 -12.35 -13.64
N ARG A 52 -10.54 -11.66 -12.52
CA ARG A 52 -10.13 -10.26 -12.46
C ARG A 52 -8.61 -10.08 -12.55
N HIS A 53 -7.91 -11.07 -13.11
CA HIS A 53 -6.47 -11.09 -13.32
C HIS A 53 -5.61 -11.08 -12.04
N VAL A 54 -6.15 -11.42 -10.87
CA VAL A 54 -5.33 -11.60 -9.65
C VAL A 54 -4.67 -12.97 -9.68
N ARG A 55 -3.34 -13.03 -9.50
CA ARG A 55 -2.60 -14.30 -9.54
C ARG A 55 -2.79 -15.09 -8.24
N PRO A 56 -2.89 -16.42 -8.27
CA PRO A 56 -3.04 -17.24 -7.05
C PRO A 56 -1.98 -16.98 -5.96
N VAL A 57 -0.73 -16.75 -6.37
CA VAL A 57 0.36 -16.44 -5.43
C VAL A 57 0.11 -15.10 -4.71
N GLU A 58 -0.40 -14.09 -5.42
CA GLU A 58 -0.73 -12.79 -4.83
C GLU A 58 -1.90 -12.90 -3.85
N ILE A 59 -2.91 -13.73 -4.16
CA ILE A 59 -4.01 -14.05 -3.23
C ILE A 59 -3.43 -14.65 -1.94
N ARG A 60 -2.52 -15.63 -2.05
CA ARG A 60 -1.91 -16.28 -0.88
C ARG A 60 -1.07 -15.33 -0.05
N GLU A 61 -0.19 -14.56 -0.69
CA GLU A 61 0.66 -13.58 0.00
C GLU A 61 -0.17 -12.54 0.74
N SER A 62 -1.27 -12.10 0.11
CA SER A 62 -2.24 -11.18 0.69
C SER A 62 -2.94 -11.81 1.91
N LEU A 63 -3.41 -13.07 1.81
CA LEU A 63 -4.01 -13.78 2.94
C LEU A 63 -3.03 -13.97 4.11
N ALA A 64 -1.80 -14.36 3.81
CA ALA A 64 -0.77 -14.60 4.82
C ALA A 64 -0.32 -13.31 5.51
N ALA A 65 -0.28 -12.19 4.78
CA ALA A 65 -0.02 -10.88 5.36
C ALA A 65 -1.19 -10.45 6.28
N MET A 66 -2.42 -10.65 5.81
CA MET A 66 -3.64 -10.35 6.56
C MET A 66 -3.74 -11.14 7.86
N GLN A 67 -3.57 -12.47 7.82
CA GLN A 67 -3.62 -13.33 9.01
C GLN A 67 -2.56 -12.99 10.07
N LYS A 68 -1.43 -12.40 9.66
CA LYS A 68 -0.40 -11.90 10.58
C LYS A 68 -0.75 -10.56 11.22
N GLN A 69 -1.59 -9.76 10.57
CA GLN A 69 -1.93 -8.41 11.01
C GLN A 69 -3.27 -8.32 11.75
N ALA A 70 -4.23 -9.19 11.43
CA ALA A 70 -5.56 -9.16 12.02
C ALA A 70 -5.83 -10.41 12.86
N ALA A 71 -5.55 -10.32 14.16
CA ALA A 71 -6.15 -11.23 15.13
C ALA A 71 -7.66 -10.91 15.22
N GLY A 72 -8.51 -11.62 14.46
CA GLY A 72 -9.97 -11.46 14.54
C GLY A 72 -10.80 -11.77 13.29
N MET A 73 -10.20 -12.10 12.14
CA MET A 73 -10.98 -12.46 10.95
C MET A 73 -11.23 -13.97 10.88
N GLU A 74 -12.49 -14.40 10.92
CA GLU A 74 -12.84 -15.82 10.88
C GLU A 74 -12.62 -16.44 9.48
N ASN A 75 -12.82 -15.67 8.37
CA ASN A 75 -12.56 -16.19 7.02
C ASN A 75 -12.13 -15.11 5.98
N PRO A 76 -10.83 -14.76 5.94
CA PRO A 76 -10.30 -13.74 5.04
C PRO A 76 -10.63 -13.97 3.56
N LEU A 77 -10.62 -15.22 3.09
CA LEU A 77 -10.88 -15.53 1.67
C LEU A 77 -12.27 -15.09 1.21
N LEU A 78 -13.29 -15.27 2.04
CA LEU A 78 -14.67 -14.91 1.71
C LEU A 78 -14.91 -13.39 1.79
N GLU A 79 -14.19 -12.73 2.70
CA GLU A 79 -14.20 -11.29 2.93
C GLU A 79 -13.33 -10.51 1.92
N ALA A 80 -12.50 -11.21 1.13
CA ALA A 80 -11.68 -10.60 0.09
C ALA A 80 -12.50 -9.87 -0.98
N SER A 81 -11.99 -8.79 -1.54
CA SER A 81 -12.48 -8.16 -2.78
C SER A 81 -11.29 -7.65 -3.60
N ALA A 82 -11.22 -7.99 -4.88
CA ALA A 82 -10.27 -7.33 -5.78
C ALA A 82 -10.72 -5.89 -6.04
N PHE A 83 -9.80 -4.94 -6.20
CA PHE A 83 -10.10 -3.58 -6.64
C PHE A 83 -9.06 -3.12 -7.68
N ASN A 84 -9.50 -2.25 -8.60
CA ASN A 84 -8.69 -1.78 -9.73
C ASN A 84 -7.99 -0.45 -9.38
N ALA A 85 -7.07 -0.44 -8.41
CA ALA A 85 -6.25 0.74 -8.11
C ALA A 85 -4.75 0.50 -8.41
N GLY A 86 -4.46 0.00 -9.61
CA GLY A 86 -3.09 -0.27 -10.07
C GLY A 86 -2.60 -1.66 -9.65
N ARG A 87 -2.63 -2.60 -10.62
CA ARG A 87 -2.10 -3.97 -10.61
C ARG A 87 -2.60 -4.93 -9.51
N HIS A 88 -3.51 -5.83 -9.88
CA HIS A 88 -3.67 -7.20 -9.35
C HIS A 88 -3.68 -7.42 -7.81
N ARG A 89 -4.03 -6.41 -7.01
CA ARG A 89 -4.06 -6.52 -5.54
C ARG A 89 -5.42 -6.99 -5.02
N VAL A 90 -5.38 -7.81 -3.98
CA VAL A 90 -6.56 -8.26 -3.24
C VAL A 90 -6.72 -7.36 -2.03
N GLY A 91 -7.86 -6.69 -1.90
CA GLY A 91 -8.28 -6.12 -0.63
C GLY A 91 -9.12 -7.11 0.16
N PHE A 92 -9.28 -6.90 1.45
CA PHE A 92 -10.17 -7.64 2.34
C PHE A 92 -11.22 -6.71 2.90
N ARG A 93 -12.38 -7.20 3.32
CA ARG A 93 -13.35 -6.35 4.01
C ARG A 93 -13.50 -6.77 5.45
N HIS A 94 -13.23 -5.88 6.39
CA HIS A 94 -13.49 -6.11 7.82
C HIS A 94 -14.57 -5.13 8.29
N GLY A 95 -15.65 -5.61 8.90
CA GLY A 95 -16.78 -4.76 9.31
C GLY A 95 -17.41 -3.96 8.16
N GLY A 96 -17.35 -4.49 6.92
CA GLY A 96 -17.85 -3.81 5.72
C GLY A 96 -16.86 -2.87 5.01
N ARG A 97 -15.70 -2.58 5.60
CA ARG A 97 -14.71 -1.64 5.06
C ARG A 97 -13.57 -2.35 4.36
N LEU A 98 -13.14 -1.82 3.21
CA LEU A 98 -12.00 -2.35 2.45
C LEU A 98 -10.70 -2.14 3.24
N LEU A 99 -9.86 -3.16 3.29
CA LEU A 99 -8.62 -3.28 4.04
C LEU A 99 -7.54 -3.79 3.07
N GLU A 100 -6.41 -3.10 3.02
CA GLU A 100 -5.24 -3.57 2.31
C GLU A 100 -4.47 -4.55 3.21
N PRO A 101 -4.20 -5.78 2.73
CA PRO A 101 -3.69 -6.88 3.56
C PRO A 101 -2.22 -6.80 3.97
N ILE A 102 -1.40 -6.03 3.24
CA ILE A 102 0.05 -5.94 3.49
C ILE A 102 0.33 -4.75 4.41
N ALA A 103 -0.45 -3.68 4.29
CA ALA A 103 -0.34 -2.48 5.09
C ALA A 103 -1.25 -2.50 6.32
N GLY A 104 -2.23 -3.41 6.39
CA GLY A 104 -3.24 -3.44 7.45
C GLY A 104 -4.13 -2.19 7.46
N GLN A 105 -4.19 -1.49 6.32
CA GLN A 105 -4.76 -0.15 6.23
C GLN A 105 -6.15 -0.21 5.61
N PHE A 106 -7.13 0.44 6.24
CA PHE A 106 -8.44 0.62 5.63
C PHE A 106 -8.34 1.56 4.43
N MET A 107 -8.97 1.17 3.32
CA MET A 107 -8.93 1.90 2.06
C MET A 107 -10.29 2.53 1.76
N PHE A 108 -10.26 3.73 1.20
CA PHE A 108 -11.44 4.36 0.61
C PHE A 108 -11.93 3.53 -0.60
N ASP A 109 -13.22 3.18 -0.60
CA ASP A 109 -13.82 2.36 -1.64
C ASP A 109 -14.96 3.11 -2.35
N PHE A 110 -14.75 3.39 -3.64
CA PHE A 110 -15.75 4.00 -4.54
C PHE A 110 -16.48 2.95 -5.39
N SER A 111 -16.23 1.66 -5.15
CA SER A 111 -16.88 0.56 -5.87
C SER A 111 -18.27 0.30 -5.29
N PRO A 112 -19.29 0.03 -6.12
CA PRO A 112 -20.60 -0.37 -5.62
C PRO A 112 -20.46 -1.64 -4.77
N ASN A 113 -21.05 -1.63 -3.58
CA ASN A 113 -21.01 -2.73 -2.62
C ASN A 113 -21.44 -4.05 -3.29
N GLU A 114 -20.47 -4.91 -3.63
CA GLU A 114 -20.76 -6.33 -3.89
C GLU A 114 -21.26 -6.93 -2.59
N LYS A 115 -22.40 -7.62 -2.62
CA LYS A 115 -23.01 -8.27 -1.45
C LYS A 115 -22.02 -9.29 -0.86
N VAL A 116 -21.25 -8.86 0.13
CA VAL A 116 -20.40 -9.75 0.92
C VAL A 116 -21.29 -10.46 1.93
N VAL A 117 -21.29 -11.79 1.89
CA VAL A 117 -21.98 -12.61 2.89
C VAL A 117 -21.10 -12.63 4.13
N ALA A 118 -21.23 -11.62 4.98
CA ALA A 118 -20.70 -11.67 6.33
C ALA A 118 -21.58 -12.61 7.18
N SER A 119 -20.96 -13.52 7.94
CA SER A 119 -21.65 -14.23 9.01
C SER A 119 -22.12 -13.21 10.04
N VAL A 120 -23.44 -13.06 10.19
CA VAL A 120 -24.03 -12.21 11.24
C VAL A 120 -23.65 -12.82 12.59
N PRO A 121 -23.11 -12.06 13.55
CA PRO A 121 -22.96 -12.55 14.92
C PRO A 121 -24.36 -12.71 15.52
N ALA A 122 -24.65 -13.92 16.01
CA ALA A 122 -25.85 -14.15 16.80
C ALA A 122 -25.75 -13.34 18.10
N THR A 123 -26.56 -12.30 18.23
CA THR A 123 -26.72 -11.55 19.48
C THR A 123 -27.42 -12.43 20.51
N GLY A 124 -26.63 -13.02 21.41
CA GLY A 124 -27.11 -13.67 22.62
C GLY A 124 -27.49 -12.61 23.67
N ARG A 125 -28.77 -12.56 24.04
CA ARG A 125 -29.28 -11.75 25.16
C ARG A 125 -28.93 -12.37 26.52
N SER A 126 -28.37 -11.55 27.41
CA SER A 126 -28.53 -11.59 28.88
C SER A 126 -27.90 -10.29 29.39
N GLY A 127 -28.49 -9.39 30.18
CA GLY A 127 -29.54 -9.47 31.19
C GLY A 127 -28.98 -8.99 32.53
N ALA A 128 -28.82 -7.68 32.76
CA ALA A 128 -28.77 -6.98 34.08
C ALA A 128 -28.45 -5.46 33.90
N PRO A 129 -28.87 -4.56 34.82
CA PRO A 129 -28.91 -3.11 34.59
C PRO A 129 -27.67 -2.35 35.09
N ASP A 130 -27.41 -1.20 34.45
CA ASP A 130 -26.60 -0.06 34.92
C ASP A 130 -25.11 -0.29 35.24
N GLN A 131 -24.35 -0.69 34.22
CA GLN A 131 -22.94 -0.30 34.11
C GLN A 131 -22.78 0.58 32.87
N PRO A 132 -22.00 1.68 32.92
CA PRO A 132 -21.71 2.45 31.72
C PRO A 132 -21.07 1.50 30.72
N VAL A 133 -21.73 1.30 29.58
CA VAL A 133 -21.25 0.44 28.50
C VAL A 133 -19.81 0.87 28.20
N PRO A 134 -18.81 -0.02 28.31
CA PRO A 134 -17.45 0.35 27.93
C PRO A 134 -17.52 0.82 26.48
N VAL A 135 -17.24 2.10 26.25
CA VAL A 135 -17.17 2.64 24.90
C VAL A 135 -16.04 1.88 24.24
N ASP A 136 -16.38 1.02 23.28
CA ASP A 136 -15.37 0.25 22.56
C ASP A 136 -14.54 1.24 21.74
N VAL A 137 -13.27 1.36 22.09
CA VAL A 137 -12.30 2.23 21.40
C VAL A 137 -12.27 1.89 19.91
N ALA A 138 -12.46 0.62 19.56
CA ALA A 138 -12.54 0.17 18.17
C ALA A 138 -13.80 0.70 17.46
N GLU A 139 -14.96 0.71 18.12
CA GLU A 139 -16.19 1.28 17.56
C GLU A 139 -16.09 2.80 17.39
N LEU A 140 -15.48 3.49 18.35
CA LEU A 140 -15.28 4.93 18.29
C LEU A 140 -14.28 5.33 17.20
N PHE A 141 -13.15 4.62 17.10
CA PHE A 141 -12.20 4.79 16.00
C PHE A 141 -12.86 4.49 14.66
N ALA A 142 -13.68 3.44 14.59
CA ALA A 142 -14.44 3.13 13.40
C ALA A 142 -15.41 4.28 13.04
N ALA A 143 -16.10 4.87 14.02
CA ALA A 143 -16.96 6.03 13.78
C ALA A 143 -16.17 7.23 13.22
N GLY A 144 -14.98 7.52 13.76
CA GLY A 144 -14.07 8.55 13.23
C GLY A 144 -13.74 8.33 11.76
N VAL A 145 -13.37 7.10 11.38
CA VAL A 145 -13.06 6.74 9.98
C VAL A 145 -14.28 6.90 9.06
N ALA A 146 -15.50 6.59 9.52
CA ALA A 146 -16.71 6.81 8.72
C ALA A 146 -16.98 8.30 8.48
N LEU A 147 -16.67 9.15 9.45
CA LEU A 147 -16.86 10.60 9.32
C LEU A 147 -15.90 11.20 8.28
N GLU A 148 -14.77 10.57 7.99
CA GLU A 148 -13.86 11.03 6.93
C GLU A 148 -14.39 10.81 5.50
N GLU A 149 -15.42 9.97 5.31
CA GLU A 149 -16.00 9.73 3.98
C GLU A 149 -16.63 10.99 3.38
N ASP A 150 -17.12 11.90 4.24
CA ASP A 150 -17.65 13.19 3.85
C ASP A 150 -16.69 14.32 4.28
N PRO A 151 -16.11 15.07 3.32
CA PRO A 151 -15.25 16.21 3.63
C PRO A 151 -15.89 17.26 4.56
N HIS A 152 -17.22 17.35 4.62
CA HIS A 152 -17.92 18.31 5.49
C HIS A 152 -17.89 17.91 6.97
N ASN A 153 -17.63 16.63 7.28
CA ASN A 153 -17.63 16.09 8.65
C ASN A 153 -16.25 16.11 9.30
N GLN A 154 -15.29 16.84 8.72
CA GLN A 154 -13.90 16.88 9.19
C GLN A 154 -13.77 17.23 10.69
N LEU A 155 -14.55 18.18 11.20
CA LEU A 155 -14.53 18.57 12.62
C LEU A 155 -15.06 17.46 13.53
N GLN A 156 -16.06 16.70 13.06
CA GLN A 156 -16.61 15.57 13.81
C GLN A 156 -15.63 14.40 13.84
N ALA A 157 -14.93 14.15 12.73
CA ALA A 157 -13.87 13.15 12.67
C ALA A 157 -12.73 13.47 13.65
N ILE A 158 -12.30 14.74 13.72
CA ILE A 158 -11.31 15.20 14.71
C ILE A 158 -11.80 14.90 16.13
N ALA A 159 -13.00 15.34 16.49
CA ALA A 159 -13.55 15.12 17.83
C ALA A 159 -13.68 13.62 18.18
N ALA A 160 -14.02 12.77 17.21
CA ALA A 160 -14.09 11.33 17.40
C ALA A 160 -12.72 10.73 17.73
N TYR A 161 -11.67 11.12 16.99
CA TYR A 161 -10.32 10.63 17.27
C TYR A 161 -9.68 11.23 18.52
N GLU A 162 -9.96 12.50 18.85
CA GLU A 162 -9.57 13.07 20.14
C GLU A 162 -10.18 12.24 21.27
N ARG A 163 -11.45 11.86 21.14
CA ARG A 163 -12.11 10.98 22.12
C ARG A 163 -11.51 9.56 22.16
N VAL A 164 -11.02 9.04 21.02
CA VAL A 164 -10.22 7.78 21.01
C VAL A 164 -8.97 7.96 21.84
N LEU A 165 -8.22 9.04 21.64
CA LEU A 165 -6.95 9.29 22.34
C LEU A 165 -7.12 9.64 23.82
N GLU A 166 -8.29 10.16 24.22
CA GLU A 166 -8.64 10.30 25.65
C GLU A 166 -8.78 8.94 26.34
N LEU A 167 -9.26 7.92 25.62
CA LEU A 167 -9.47 6.57 26.14
C LEU A 167 -8.24 5.67 25.97
N ASP A 168 -7.52 5.83 24.86
CA ASP A 168 -6.28 5.12 24.52
C ASP A 168 -5.24 6.10 23.93
N PRO A 169 -4.42 6.73 24.77
CA PRO A 169 -3.40 7.69 24.33
C PRO A 169 -2.29 7.09 23.45
N GLU A 170 -2.14 5.77 23.41
CA GLU A 170 -1.12 5.08 22.60
C GLU A 170 -1.73 4.50 21.30
N HIS A 171 -2.93 4.93 20.90
CA HIS A 171 -3.57 4.48 19.67
C HIS A 171 -2.94 5.10 18.41
N ALA A 172 -1.88 4.46 17.89
CA ALA A 172 -1.09 4.97 16.77
C ALA A 172 -1.91 5.38 15.53
N ALA A 173 -2.90 4.59 15.12
CA ALA A 173 -3.72 4.89 13.95
C ALA A 173 -4.61 6.14 14.13
N ALA A 174 -5.02 6.46 15.37
CA ALA A 174 -5.81 7.66 15.65
C ALA A 174 -4.95 8.91 15.56
N HIS A 175 -3.71 8.84 16.06
CA HIS A 175 -2.72 9.87 15.82
C HIS A 175 -2.44 10.10 14.34
N ILE A 176 -2.30 9.05 13.52
CA ILE A 176 -2.07 9.20 12.08
C ILE A 176 -3.24 9.91 11.41
N ASN A 177 -4.47 9.45 11.66
CA ASN A 177 -5.65 10.03 11.04
C ASN A 177 -5.88 11.49 11.48
N LEU A 178 -5.68 11.82 12.77
CA LEU A 178 -5.67 13.21 13.23
C LEU A 178 -4.58 14.03 12.52
N GLY A 179 -3.37 13.50 12.42
CA GLY A 179 -2.28 14.14 11.70
C GLY A 179 -2.66 14.49 10.26
N THR A 180 -3.36 13.59 9.56
CA THR A 180 -3.86 13.81 8.20
C THR A 180 -4.95 14.88 8.16
N LEU A 181 -5.88 14.87 9.11
CA LEU A 181 -6.93 15.88 9.19
C LEU A 181 -6.35 17.28 9.45
N TYR A 182 -5.38 17.42 10.34
CA TYR A 182 -4.68 18.69 10.59
C TYR A 182 -3.84 19.12 9.39
N TYR A 183 -3.16 18.19 8.71
CA TYR A 183 -2.42 18.48 7.48
C TYR A 183 -3.34 19.07 6.41
N ASN A 184 -4.52 18.47 6.19
CA ASN A 184 -5.50 18.96 5.23
C ASN A 184 -6.05 20.35 5.59
N ARG A 185 -6.06 20.71 6.88
CA ARG A 185 -6.40 22.06 7.38
C ARG A 185 -5.22 23.02 7.36
N GLN A 186 -4.05 22.59 6.88
CA GLN A 186 -2.79 23.34 6.88
C GLN A 186 -2.27 23.68 8.29
N ASP A 187 -2.77 22.99 9.33
CA ASP A 187 -2.18 23.05 10.66
C ASP A 187 -1.02 22.05 10.75
N TYR A 188 0.08 22.44 10.11
CA TYR A 188 1.27 21.60 10.00
C TYR A 188 1.94 21.32 11.35
N LYS A 189 1.72 22.19 12.34
CA LYS A 189 2.26 21.99 13.69
C LYS A 189 1.56 20.83 14.39
N ALA A 190 0.22 20.85 14.43
CA ALA A 190 -0.57 19.77 15.02
C ALA A 190 -0.37 18.45 14.25
N ALA A 191 -0.29 18.52 12.91
CA ALA A 191 0.00 17.36 12.08
C ALA A 191 1.34 16.69 12.43
N GLU A 192 2.42 17.48 12.53
CA GLU A 192 3.73 16.96 12.92
C GLU A 192 3.70 16.29 14.29
N GLU A 193 3.07 16.93 15.28
CA GLU A 193 3.00 16.42 16.64
C GLU A 193 2.37 15.02 16.68
N HIS A 194 1.23 14.85 16.01
CA HIS A 194 0.57 13.57 15.95
C HIS A 194 1.33 12.52 15.15
N TYR A 195 1.92 12.85 14.00
CA TYR A 195 2.74 11.88 13.26
C TYR A 195 3.98 11.44 14.05
N ARG A 196 4.64 12.36 14.77
CA ARG A 196 5.75 12.00 15.66
C ARG A 196 5.31 11.12 16.83
N HIS A 197 4.13 11.37 17.40
CA HIS A 197 3.54 10.50 18.41
C HIS A 197 3.26 9.09 17.87
N ALA A 198 2.62 8.98 16.70
CA ALA A 198 2.39 7.70 16.05
C ALA A 198 3.69 6.93 15.80
N LEU A 199 4.75 7.62 15.36
CA LEU A 199 6.07 7.02 15.12
C LEU A 199 6.84 6.67 16.41
N ARG A 200 6.53 7.31 17.54
CA ARG A 200 7.04 6.90 18.85
C ARG A 200 6.43 5.55 19.27
N ILE A 201 5.13 5.38 18.99
CA ILE A 201 4.38 4.15 19.32
C ILE A 201 4.78 3.02 18.38
N ASP A 202 4.71 3.24 17.06
CA ASP A 202 5.14 2.30 16.04
C ASP A 202 6.16 2.92 15.06
N PRO A 203 7.47 2.74 15.32
CA PRO A 203 8.53 3.24 14.44
C PRO A 203 8.57 2.58 13.04
N ARG A 204 7.81 1.51 12.82
CA ARG A 204 7.78 0.73 11.57
C ARG A 204 6.64 1.15 10.63
N TYR A 205 5.85 2.15 11.01
CA TYR A 205 4.75 2.65 10.21
C TYR A 205 5.24 3.50 9.04
N ALA A 206 5.37 2.90 7.85
CA ALA A 206 5.96 3.55 6.67
C ALA A 206 5.18 4.80 6.22
N LEU A 207 3.85 4.77 6.27
CA LEU A 207 3.00 5.90 5.89
C LEU A 207 3.16 7.09 6.84
N ALA A 208 3.26 6.89 8.16
CA ALA A 208 3.50 7.97 9.11
C ALA A 208 4.85 8.66 8.88
N HIS A 209 5.89 7.91 8.47
CA HIS A 209 7.15 8.50 8.01
C HIS A 209 6.95 9.31 6.72
N PHE A 210 6.18 8.81 5.77
CA PHE A 210 5.87 9.53 4.54
C PHE A 210 5.09 10.84 4.81
N ASP A 211 4.04 10.79 5.63
CA ASP A 211 3.20 11.95 5.92
C ASP A 211 3.92 12.99 6.79
N LEU A 212 4.75 12.55 7.74
CA LEU A 212 5.68 13.46 8.42
C LEU A 212 6.65 14.10 7.43
N GLY A 213 7.14 13.35 6.44
CA GLY A 213 7.93 13.89 5.34
C GLY A 213 7.20 15.00 4.57
N ASN A 214 5.90 14.81 4.29
CA ASN A 214 5.06 15.81 3.62
C ASN A 214 4.97 17.10 4.46
N VAL A 215 4.68 16.97 5.76
CA VAL A 215 4.64 18.11 6.69
C VAL A 215 5.99 18.86 6.73
N LEU A 216 7.10 18.13 6.80
CA LEU A 216 8.44 18.71 6.83
C LEU A 216 8.76 19.45 5.53
N ASP A 217 8.33 18.93 4.39
CA ASP A 217 8.53 19.56 3.09
C ASP A 217 7.69 20.83 2.92
N GLU A 218 6.41 20.81 3.32
CA GLU A 218 5.52 21.99 3.33
C GLU A 218 6.02 23.10 4.26
N THR A 219 6.67 22.72 5.37
CA THR A 219 7.28 23.66 6.31
C THR A 219 8.72 24.07 5.95
N GLY A 220 9.21 23.68 4.76
CA GLY A 220 10.52 24.08 4.24
C GLY A 220 11.72 23.34 4.84
N ARG A 221 11.51 22.35 5.72
CA ARG A 221 12.56 21.50 6.31
C ARG A 221 12.90 20.33 5.37
N VAL A 222 13.25 20.67 4.13
CA VAL A 222 13.43 19.71 3.02
C VAL A 222 14.48 18.63 3.34
N ALA A 223 15.56 18.98 4.03
CA ALA A 223 16.61 18.01 4.38
C ALA A 223 16.10 16.94 5.36
N GLU A 224 15.25 17.32 6.32
CA GLU A 224 14.62 16.38 7.25
C GLU A 224 13.56 15.54 6.53
N ALA A 225 12.73 16.17 5.67
CA ALA A 225 11.75 15.46 4.85
C ALA A 225 12.38 14.31 4.05
N ILE A 226 13.54 14.55 3.44
CA ILE A 226 14.32 13.54 2.72
C ILE A 226 14.66 12.35 3.62
N GLN A 227 15.12 12.58 4.85
CA GLN A 227 15.45 11.49 5.78
C GLN A 227 14.21 10.66 6.12
N THR A 228 13.08 11.33 6.36
CA THR A 228 11.83 10.66 6.72
C THR A 228 11.24 9.88 5.53
N TYR A 229 11.27 10.42 4.31
CA TYR A 229 10.91 9.67 3.10
C TYR A 229 11.82 8.46 2.86
N LEU A 230 13.14 8.61 3.06
CA LEU A 230 14.07 7.49 2.96
C LEU A 230 13.75 6.41 4.00
N ARG A 231 13.33 6.80 5.21
CA ARG A 231 12.89 5.85 6.22
C ARG A 231 11.60 5.12 5.82
N ALA A 232 10.63 5.83 5.24
CA ALA A 232 9.44 5.21 4.66
C ALA A 232 9.81 4.18 3.58
N LEU A 233 10.75 4.51 2.68
CA LEU A 233 11.22 3.60 1.62
C LEU A 233 12.08 2.43 2.13
N GLN A 234 12.77 2.57 3.26
CA GLN A 234 13.44 1.44 3.91
C GLN A 234 12.43 0.40 4.40
N LEU A 235 11.28 0.86 4.90
CA LEU A 235 10.20 0.02 5.42
C LEU A 235 9.32 -0.54 4.28
N ALA A 236 9.05 0.29 3.27
CA ALA A 236 8.23 -0.05 2.11
C ALA A 236 8.92 0.38 0.79
N PRO A 237 9.85 -0.43 0.25
CA PRO A 237 10.61 -0.08 -0.96
C PRO A 237 9.77 0.09 -2.23
N THR A 238 8.52 -0.39 -2.23
CA THR A 238 7.58 -0.28 -3.35
C THR A 238 6.62 0.90 -3.22
N TYR A 239 6.83 1.80 -2.24
CA TYR A 239 5.98 2.96 -2.06
C TYR A 239 6.28 4.04 -3.11
N ALA A 240 5.49 4.03 -4.19
CA ALA A 240 5.70 4.91 -5.34
C ALA A 240 5.65 6.40 -4.95
N ASP A 241 4.66 6.82 -4.16
CA ASP A 241 4.50 8.25 -3.81
C ASP A 241 5.68 8.78 -2.98
N ALA A 242 6.28 7.96 -2.12
CA ALA A 242 7.50 8.32 -1.42
C ALA A 242 8.69 8.51 -2.38
N HIS A 243 8.80 7.73 -3.45
CA HIS A 243 9.77 7.99 -4.52
C HIS A 243 9.48 9.30 -5.28
N TYR A 244 8.21 9.60 -5.53
CA TYR A 244 7.79 10.84 -6.18
C TYR A 244 8.20 12.08 -5.34
N ASN A 245 7.80 12.13 -4.07
CA ASN A 245 8.09 13.26 -3.18
C ASN A 245 9.58 13.40 -2.89
N LEU A 246 10.30 12.29 -2.74
CA LEU A 246 11.75 12.32 -2.56
C LEU A 246 12.48 12.86 -3.80
N ALA A 247 12.00 12.57 -5.01
CA ALA A 247 12.55 13.13 -6.22
C ALA A 247 12.35 14.65 -6.29
N LEU A 248 11.16 15.15 -5.95
CA LEU A 248 10.88 16.59 -5.84
C LEU A 248 11.76 17.27 -4.78
N ALA A 249 11.91 16.66 -3.60
CA ALA A 249 12.76 17.20 -2.54
C ALA A 249 14.23 17.31 -2.96
N TYR A 250 14.77 16.31 -3.69
CA TYR A 250 16.12 16.40 -4.25
C TYR A 250 16.25 17.46 -5.35
N GLU A 251 15.20 17.73 -6.13
CA GLU A 251 15.21 18.86 -7.07
C GLU A 251 15.25 20.21 -6.34
N LYS A 252 14.49 20.37 -5.25
CA LYS A 252 14.55 21.58 -4.39
C LYS A 252 15.97 21.82 -3.86
N LEU A 253 16.69 20.75 -3.49
CA LEU A 253 18.10 20.81 -3.07
C LEU A 253 19.11 20.90 -4.23
N LYS A 254 18.66 20.97 -5.48
CA LYS A 254 19.52 21.00 -6.68
C LYS A 254 20.45 19.79 -6.79
N GLU A 255 19.97 18.61 -6.39
CA GLU A 255 20.68 17.32 -6.50
C GLU A 255 20.07 16.43 -7.60
N PRO A 256 20.22 16.79 -8.90
CA PRO A 256 19.48 16.19 -10.00
C PRO A 256 19.76 14.70 -10.20
N ARG A 257 20.96 14.22 -9.85
CA ARG A 257 21.32 12.79 -9.97
C ARG A 257 20.55 11.92 -8.96
N LYS A 258 20.36 12.41 -7.74
CA LYS A 258 19.56 11.70 -6.74
C LYS A 258 18.08 11.77 -7.13
N ALA A 259 17.59 12.94 -7.55
CA ALA A 259 16.24 13.08 -8.07
C ALA A 259 15.95 12.10 -9.22
N LEU A 260 16.84 12.00 -10.21
CA LEU A 260 16.70 11.10 -11.36
C LEU A 260 16.51 9.63 -10.94
N LYS A 261 17.28 9.15 -9.96
CA LYS A 261 17.16 7.78 -9.42
C LYS A 261 15.75 7.53 -8.90
N HIS A 262 15.20 8.47 -8.13
CA HIS A 262 13.87 8.33 -7.54
C HIS A 262 12.75 8.52 -8.58
N TRP A 263 12.92 9.39 -9.56
CA TRP A 263 11.99 9.49 -10.69
C TRP A 263 11.88 8.19 -11.49
N GLN A 264 13.02 7.56 -11.79
CA GLN A 264 13.05 6.27 -12.49
C GLN A 264 12.39 5.17 -11.67
N ALA A 265 12.63 5.13 -10.36
CA ALA A 265 11.96 4.20 -9.46
C ALA A 265 10.44 4.42 -9.42
N TYR A 266 9.98 5.67 -9.31
CA TYR A 266 8.55 5.98 -9.37
C TYR A 266 7.90 5.48 -10.67
N VAL A 267 8.46 5.82 -11.85
CA VAL A 267 7.89 5.38 -13.14
C VAL A 267 7.91 3.85 -13.31
N LYS A 268 8.88 3.16 -12.71
CA LYS A 268 8.94 1.69 -12.71
C LYS A 268 7.81 1.07 -11.88
N LEU A 269 7.51 1.67 -10.73
CA LEU A 269 6.45 1.23 -9.82
C LEU A 269 5.06 1.61 -10.37
N ASP A 270 4.92 2.85 -10.83
CA ASP A 270 3.71 3.45 -11.36
C ASP A 270 3.91 4.04 -12.76
N ALA A 271 3.68 3.21 -13.78
CA ALA A 271 3.88 3.59 -15.17
C ALA A 271 2.70 4.36 -15.77
N THR A 272 1.49 4.22 -15.21
CA THR A 272 0.24 4.72 -15.81
C THR A 272 -0.52 5.69 -14.91
N GLY A 273 -0.09 5.89 -13.67
CA GLY A 273 -0.76 6.77 -12.73
C GLY A 273 -0.67 8.26 -13.12
N PRO A 274 -1.40 9.11 -12.39
CA PRO A 274 -1.63 10.50 -12.76
C PRO A 274 -0.32 11.29 -12.88
N TRP A 275 0.68 10.97 -12.05
CA TRP A 275 1.96 11.68 -12.05
C TRP A 275 3.03 11.06 -12.95
N SER A 276 2.73 9.94 -13.62
CA SER A 276 3.69 9.23 -14.48
C SER A 276 4.19 10.09 -15.66
N VAL A 277 3.33 10.95 -16.22
CA VAL A 277 3.71 11.89 -17.28
C VAL A 277 4.65 12.97 -16.75
N HIS A 278 4.36 13.51 -15.57
CA HIS A 278 5.22 14.50 -14.91
C HIS A 278 6.62 13.91 -14.66
N ALA A 279 6.68 12.74 -14.02
CA ALA A 279 7.94 12.06 -13.72
C ALA A 279 8.78 11.78 -14.98
N ARG A 280 8.16 11.26 -16.06
CA ARG A 280 8.85 11.06 -17.35
C ARG A 280 9.40 12.37 -17.94
N THR A 281 8.67 13.46 -17.76
CA THR A 281 9.09 14.80 -18.21
C THR A 281 10.31 15.27 -17.43
N GLN A 282 10.31 15.09 -16.10
CA GLN A 282 11.46 15.44 -15.26
C GLN A 282 12.69 14.61 -15.60
N ILE A 283 12.54 13.30 -15.83
CA ILE A 283 13.63 12.42 -16.27
C ILE A 283 14.27 12.98 -17.55
N LYS A 284 13.44 13.28 -18.58
CA LYS A 284 13.93 13.84 -19.85
C LYS A 284 14.65 15.17 -19.65
N ARG A 285 14.10 16.05 -18.81
CA ARG A 285 14.69 17.36 -18.50
C ARG A 285 16.06 17.20 -17.84
N ILE A 286 16.16 16.39 -16.79
CA ILE A 286 17.42 16.15 -16.05
C ILE A 286 18.48 15.57 -16.99
N LEU A 287 18.15 14.55 -17.78
CA LEU A 287 19.09 13.92 -18.72
C LEU A 287 19.57 14.90 -19.81
N LYS A 288 18.67 15.75 -20.34
CA LYS A 288 19.05 16.79 -21.31
C LYS A 288 20.04 17.78 -20.69
N THR A 289 19.80 18.23 -19.46
CA THR A 289 20.69 19.16 -18.77
C THR A 289 22.05 18.52 -18.42
N ASP A 290 22.10 17.23 -18.08
CA ASP A 290 23.36 16.53 -17.80
C ASP A 290 24.20 16.34 -19.07
N SER A 291 23.57 16.10 -20.23
CA SER A 291 24.25 16.00 -21.53
C SER A 291 24.89 17.31 -22.01
N LEU A 292 24.42 18.46 -21.52
CA LEU A 292 24.91 19.79 -21.88
C LEU A 292 26.12 20.23 -21.02
N LYS A 293 26.55 19.45 -20.03
CA LYS A 293 27.70 19.76 -19.17
C LYS A 293 29.04 19.21 -19.68
N ILE A 294 29.22 19.05 -20.99
CA ILE A 294 30.56 18.93 -21.58
C ILE A 294 31.10 20.36 -21.76
N VAL A 295 31.65 20.93 -20.68
CA VAL A 295 32.46 22.15 -20.80
C VAL A 295 33.83 21.72 -21.28
N TYR A 296 34.18 22.08 -22.51
CA TYR A 296 35.57 22.08 -22.94
C TYR A 296 36.33 23.03 -22.01
N GLY A 297 37.07 22.47 -21.05
CA GLY A 297 38.12 23.21 -20.38
C GLY A 297 39.17 23.54 -21.44
N SER A 298 39.23 24.80 -21.87
CA SER A 298 40.32 25.31 -22.67
C SER A 298 41.59 25.30 -21.80
N ASN A 299 42.27 24.16 -21.78
CA ASN A 299 43.70 24.14 -21.53
C ASN A 299 44.35 23.78 -22.86
N SER A 300 44.75 24.82 -23.58
CA SER A 300 45.84 24.74 -24.54
C SER A 300 47.05 24.18 -23.80
N ASP A 301 47.28 22.88 -23.93
CA ASP A 301 48.53 22.33 -24.44
C ASP A 301 48.57 20.81 -24.22
N ASN A 302 49.08 20.13 -25.23
CA ASN A 302 49.37 18.71 -25.35
C ASN A 302 48.21 17.75 -25.67
N PHE A 303 48.03 17.60 -26.99
CA PHE A 303 47.66 16.36 -27.66
C PHE A 303 48.23 15.11 -26.95
N ARG A 304 47.36 14.21 -26.48
CA ARG A 304 47.57 12.76 -26.59
C ARG A 304 46.27 11.98 -26.34
N ALA A 305 45.83 11.33 -27.42
CA ALA A 305 45.08 10.07 -27.49
C ALA A 305 43.84 9.90 -26.59
N PHE A 306 42.67 9.95 -27.23
CA PHE A 306 41.44 9.32 -26.74
C PHE A 306 41.66 7.82 -26.49
N PHE A 307 41.41 7.37 -25.26
CA PHE A 307 41.07 5.98 -24.97
C PHE A 307 39.86 5.95 -24.04
N TRP A 308 38.74 5.45 -24.56
CA TRP A 308 37.59 5.08 -23.75
C TRP A 308 37.97 3.84 -22.93
N SER A 309 37.87 3.92 -21.61
CA SER A 309 37.91 2.76 -20.72
C SER A 309 36.61 2.73 -19.92
N PHE A 310 35.61 2.04 -20.46
CA PHE A 310 34.58 1.41 -19.66
C PHE A 310 35.22 0.26 -18.88
N LEU A 311 35.27 0.36 -17.56
CA LEU A 311 35.51 -0.78 -16.68
C LEU A 311 34.17 -1.15 -16.01
N CYS A 312 33.45 -2.08 -16.65
CA CYS A 312 32.46 -2.92 -16.00
C CYS A 312 33.04 -4.35 -16.04
N PRO A 313 33.33 -5.00 -14.90
CA PRO A 313 33.94 -6.32 -14.91
C PRO A 313 32.88 -7.42 -14.98
N LYS A 314 33.13 -8.37 -15.89
CA LYS A 314 32.57 -9.73 -16.05
C LYS A 314 31.55 -9.89 -17.18
N LEU A 315 32.05 -10.28 -18.35
CA LEU A 315 31.98 -11.66 -18.85
C LEU A 315 32.63 -11.72 -20.24
N ARG A 316 33.60 -12.62 -20.37
CA ARG A 316 34.23 -12.98 -21.64
C ARG A 316 33.17 -13.54 -22.59
N CYS A 317 33.16 -13.09 -23.84
CA CYS A 317 33.14 -13.99 -25.00
C CYS A 317 33.53 -13.22 -26.26
N SER A 318 34.45 -13.83 -26.98
CA SER A 318 35.05 -13.40 -28.23
C SER A 318 34.04 -13.44 -29.38
N LEU A 319 34.11 -12.49 -30.32
CA LEU A 319 34.44 -12.76 -31.73
C LEU A 319 34.59 -11.43 -32.47
N LEU A 320 35.77 -11.22 -33.05
CA LEU A 320 35.96 -10.31 -34.18
C LEU A 320 35.27 -10.90 -35.41
N LEU A 321 34.64 -10.05 -36.22
CA LEU A 321 34.87 -10.10 -37.67
C LEU A 321 34.60 -8.73 -38.31
N PHE A 322 35.57 -8.34 -39.13
CA PHE A 322 35.68 -7.13 -39.94
C PHE A 322 34.61 -7.08 -41.03
N LEU A 323 33.95 -5.93 -41.21
CA LEU A 323 34.29 -4.92 -42.24
C LEU A 323 33.57 -3.61 -41.93
#